data_AF-A0A0G2R2R5-F1
#
_entry.id   AF-A0A0G2R2R5-F1
#
_cell.length_a   1.000
_cell.length_b   1.000
_cell.length_c   1.000
_cell.angle_alpha   90.00
_cell.angle_beta   90.00
_cell.angle_gamma   90.00
#
_symmetry.space_group_name_H-M   'P 1'
#
loop_
_entity.id
_entity.type
_entity.pdbx_description
1 polymer ?
#
loop_
_entity_poly.entity_id
_entity_poly.type
_entity_poly.pdbx_seq_one_letter_code
_entity_poly.pdbx_strand_id
1 'polypeptide(L)'
;MKNKSLFIKITLLLSTLLVGIFTGQQAFADDGTIDIVIHKQLWDQAPDAAIQNTGAADQDIKDPIEGVGFTIYDITEDYYKLVKGSDETTTIQMIQENVADYQKIIREQGLTDEKGTIKFTQLPKSSGGKNAVYLIVETALPDPEKVKVEKAAEPLVVALPVYEMSTDGKTYTDKELATVHLYPKNVGTIVEKPVTPTKPKKPSKPKKRLPQTGEAKSFLGILGILLIGTAIILWRKYSVRNN
;
A
#
# COMPACT_ATOMS: atom_id res chain seq x y z
N MET A 1 6.78 -41.82 -1.27
CA MET A 1 7.00 -40.39 -1.59
C MET A 1 5.69 -39.66 -1.30
N LYS A 2 5.73 -38.62 -0.46
CA LYS A 2 4.52 -37.90 -0.04
C LYS A 2 4.10 -36.96 -1.16
N ASN A 3 2.96 -37.28 -1.77
CA ASN A 3 2.28 -36.44 -2.75
C ASN A 3 1.83 -35.18 -1.99
N LYS A 4 2.65 -34.13 -2.01
CA LYS A 4 2.24 -32.82 -1.52
C LYS A 4 1.27 -32.29 -2.58
N SER A 5 -0.02 -32.47 -2.31
CA SER A 5 -1.10 -31.74 -2.97
C SER A 5 -0.71 -30.26 -2.97
N LEU A 6 -0.31 -29.78 -4.15
CA LEU A 6 -0.08 -28.38 -4.44
C LEU A 6 -1.46 -27.74 -4.41
N PHE A 7 -1.87 -27.26 -3.22
CA PHE A 7 -2.96 -26.31 -3.12
C PHE A 7 -2.49 -25.03 -3.83
N ILE A 8 -2.72 -24.99 -5.14
CA ILE A 8 -2.67 -23.79 -5.95
C ILE A 8 -3.73 -22.88 -5.34
N LYS A 9 -3.32 -21.98 -4.44
CA LYS A 9 -4.10 -20.79 -4.14
C LYS A 9 -4.01 -19.94 -5.41
N ILE A 10 -4.91 -20.23 -6.34
CA ILE A 10 -5.23 -19.38 -7.49
C ILE A 10 -5.73 -18.06 -6.90
N THR A 11 -4.81 -17.15 -6.61
CA THR A 11 -5.13 -15.72 -6.59
C THR A 11 -4.50 -15.18 -7.85
N LEU A 12 -5.18 -15.44 -8.97
CA LEU A 12 -4.79 -15.04 -10.30
C LEU A 12 -4.95 -13.53 -10.40
N LEU A 13 -4.01 -12.77 -9.84
CA LEU A 13 -3.82 -11.36 -10.20
C LEU A 13 -3.01 -11.30 -11.51
N LEU A 14 -3.47 -12.02 -12.54
CA LEU A 14 -2.84 -12.01 -13.87
C LEU A 14 -2.99 -10.60 -14.44
N SER A 15 -1.97 -9.79 -14.19
CA SER A 15 -1.79 -8.45 -14.72
C SER A 15 -0.98 -8.51 -16.02
N THR A 16 -1.02 -9.65 -16.72
CA THR A 16 -0.31 -9.88 -17.95
C THR A 16 -0.97 -9.07 -19.06
N LEU A 17 -0.29 -8.00 -19.46
CA LEU A 17 -0.61 -7.28 -20.69
C LEU A 17 -0.10 -8.15 -21.86
N LEU A 18 -0.87 -9.18 -22.23
CA LEU A 18 -0.67 -9.89 -23.50
C LEU A 18 -1.11 -8.95 -24.62
N VAL A 19 -0.25 -8.63 -25.57
CA VAL A 19 -0.72 -8.07 -26.83
C VAL A 19 -0.36 -8.95 -28.01
N GLY A 20 -1.39 -9.16 -28.84
CA GLY A 20 -1.29 -9.39 -30.27
C GLY A 20 -1.11 -10.85 -30.64
N ILE A 21 -2.22 -11.56 -30.85
CA ILE A 21 -2.22 -12.86 -31.52
C ILE A 21 -1.58 -12.67 -32.91
N PHE A 22 -0.33 -13.11 -33.07
CA PHE A 22 0.36 -13.11 -34.36
C PHE A 22 -0.18 -14.22 -35.26
N THR A 23 -1.28 -13.96 -35.97
CA THR A 23 -1.65 -14.77 -37.12
C THR A 23 -0.69 -14.46 -38.29
N GLY A 24 0.48 -15.10 -38.29
CA GLY A 24 1.16 -15.56 -39.51
C GLY A 24 1.81 -14.56 -40.47
N GLN A 25 1.73 -13.25 -40.28
CA GLN A 25 2.53 -12.31 -41.07
C GLN A 25 3.72 -11.81 -40.24
N GLN A 26 4.93 -11.99 -40.79
CA GLN A 26 6.13 -11.32 -40.30
C GLN A 26 5.93 -9.82 -40.43
N ALA A 27 5.33 -9.19 -39.41
CA ALA A 27 5.47 -7.78 -39.21
C ALA A 27 6.96 -7.54 -38.94
N PHE A 28 7.62 -6.77 -39.81
CA PHE A 28 8.96 -6.30 -39.51
C PHE A 28 8.91 -5.56 -38.18
N ALA A 29 9.88 -5.83 -37.32
CA ALA A 29 9.97 -5.11 -36.06
C ALA A 29 10.13 -3.62 -36.36
N ASP A 30 9.21 -2.81 -35.84
CA ASP A 30 9.26 -1.36 -35.97
C ASP A 30 10.53 -0.83 -35.28
N ASP A 31 11.28 0.05 -35.96
CA ASP A 31 12.48 0.70 -35.41
C ASP A 31 12.14 1.94 -34.56
N GLY A 32 10.85 2.23 -34.38
CA GLY A 32 10.35 3.24 -33.46
C GLY A 32 10.60 2.94 -31.98
N THR A 33 10.03 3.80 -31.14
CA THR A 33 10.16 3.73 -29.68
C THR A 33 8.79 3.75 -29.00
N ILE A 34 8.75 3.27 -27.76
CA ILE A 34 7.58 3.24 -26.89
C ILE A 34 7.90 3.88 -25.55
N ASP A 35 6.91 4.56 -24.96
CA ASP A 35 6.97 5.02 -23.58
C ASP A 35 6.22 4.03 -22.67
N ILE A 36 6.77 3.76 -21.48
CA ILE A 36 6.09 2.99 -20.43
C ILE A 36 5.94 3.87 -19.19
N VAL A 37 4.71 3.98 -18.70
CA VAL A 37 4.36 4.73 -17.49
C VAL A 37 3.85 3.76 -16.43
N ILE A 38 4.48 3.76 -15.27
CA ILE A 38 4.06 2.97 -14.12
C ILE A 38 3.36 3.88 -13.12
N HIS A 39 2.18 3.44 -12.67
CA HIS A 39 1.36 4.06 -11.63
C HIS A 39 1.27 3.12 -10.43
N LYS A 40 2.19 3.28 -9.48
CA LYS A 40 2.33 2.40 -8.31
C LYS A 40 1.27 2.68 -7.26
N GLN A 41 0.56 1.62 -6.87
CA GLN A 41 -0.54 1.71 -5.89
C GLN A 41 -0.30 0.84 -4.65
N LEU A 42 -0.84 1.28 -3.51
CA LEU A 42 -0.94 0.53 -2.26
C LEU A 42 -2.37 0.03 -2.06
N TRP A 43 -2.49 -1.24 -1.70
CA TRP A 43 -3.76 -1.91 -1.48
C TRP A 43 -3.73 -2.56 -0.09
N ASP A 44 -4.85 -2.51 0.62
CA ASP A 44 -5.01 -3.15 1.93
C ASP A 44 -5.06 -4.69 1.82
N GLN A 45 -5.63 -5.18 0.72
CA GLN A 45 -5.70 -6.58 0.34
C GLN A 45 -5.75 -6.69 -1.18
N ALA A 46 -5.43 -7.86 -1.74
CA ALA A 46 -5.63 -8.11 -3.17
C ALA A 46 -7.13 -7.99 -3.51
N PRO A 47 -7.52 -7.50 -4.72
CA PRO A 47 -8.91 -7.45 -5.10
C PRO A 47 -9.50 -8.86 -5.22
N ASP A 48 -10.79 -8.96 -4.96
CA ASP A 48 -11.57 -10.18 -5.24
C ASP A 48 -11.65 -10.49 -6.75
N ALA A 49 -11.52 -9.46 -7.60
CA ALA A 49 -11.54 -9.58 -9.06
C ALA A 49 -10.22 -9.13 -9.68
N ALA A 50 -9.74 -9.87 -10.69
CA ALA A 50 -8.57 -9.46 -11.45
C ALA A 50 -8.82 -8.10 -12.12
N ILE A 51 -7.97 -7.11 -11.81
CA ILE A 51 -7.93 -5.85 -12.53
C ILE A 51 -6.77 -5.93 -13.51
N GLN A 52 -7.10 -6.06 -14.78
CA GLN A 52 -6.15 -6.20 -15.87
C GLN A 52 -5.48 -4.85 -16.17
N ASN A 53 -4.19 -4.87 -16.51
CA ASN A 53 -3.55 -3.76 -17.21
C ASN A 53 -4.00 -3.81 -18.68
N THR A 54 -4.69 -2.79 -19.16
CA THR A 54 -5.11 -2.67 -20.57
C THR A 54 -4.05 -1.99 -21.45
N GLY A 55 -3.05 -1.37 -20.80
CA GLY A 55 -2.06 -0.51 -21.44
C GLY A 55 -2.53 0.94 -21.61
N ALA A 56 -3.82 1.23 -21.45
CA ALA A 56 -4.36 2.58 -21.55
C ALA A 56 -4.30 3.36 -20.22
N ALA A 57 -4.37 4.68 -20.30
CA ALA A 57 -4.52 5.55 -19.13
C ALA A 57 -5.98 5.57 -18.63
N ASP A 58 -6.50 4.41 -18.22
CA ASP A 58 -7.93 4.17 -17.98
C ASP A 58 -8.28 3.77 -16.54
N GLN A 59 -7.31 3.73 -15.62
CA GLN A 59 -7.55 3.38 -14.22
C GLN A 59 -7.27 4.55 -13.29
N ASP A 60 -8.14 4.72 -12.29
CA ASP A 60 -7.89 5.63 -11.19
C ASP A 60 -6.73 5.12 -10.33
N ILE A 61 -5.80 6.02 -10.01
CA ILE A 61 -4.69 5.73 -9.09
C ILE A 61 -5.19 5.89 -7.66
N LYS A 62 -5.19 4.79 -6.90
CA LYS A 62 -5.53 4.79 -5.46
C LYS A 62 -4.27 4.62 -4.63
N ASP A 63 -4.14 5.44 -3.59
CA ASP A 63 -3.05 5.42 -2.62
C ASP A 63 -1.67 5.26 -3.28
N PRO A 64 -1.22 6.30 -4.02
CA PRO A 64 0.04 6.24 -4.75
C PRO A 64 1.24 6.05 -3.80
N ILE A 65 2.24 5.29 -4.24
CA ILE A 65 3.44 5.00 -3.44
C ILE A 65 4.68 5.67 -4.03
N GLU A 66 5.23 6.64 -3.31
CA GLU A 66 6.51 7.28 -3.60
C GLU A 66 7.70 6.36 -3.28
N GLY A 67 8.78 6.47 -4.06
CA GLY A 67 10.08 5.88 -3.74
C GLY A 67 10.20 4.37 -4.01
N VAL A 68 9.25 3.78 -4.75
CA VAL A 68 9.32 2.38 -5.18
C VAL A 68 10.19 2.28 -6.43
N GLY A 69 11.17 1.40 -6.41
CA GLY A 69 12.08 1.19 -7.53
C GLY A 69 11.56 0.20 -8.55
N PHE A 70 11.68 0.55 -9.82
CA PHE A 70 11.44 -0.36 -10.94
C PHE A 70 12.65 -0.45 -11.85
N THR A 71 12.89 -1.65 -12.36
CA THR A 71 13.89 -1.92 -13.40
C THR A 71 13.21 -2.61 -14.59
N ILE A 72 13.50 -2.11 -15.79
CA ILE A 72 13.07 -2.69 -17.06
C ILE A 72 14.21 -3.50 -17.65
N TYR A 73 13.95 -4.77 -17.91
CA TYR A 73 14.85 -5.70 -18.56
C TYR A 73 14.36 -6.04 -19.96
N ASP A 74 15.26 -6.04 -20.93
CA ASP A 74 14.99 -6.60 -22.25
C ASP A 74 15.17 -8.12 -22.20
N ILE A 75 14.05 -8.84 -22.39
CA ILE A 75 14.00 -10.30 -22.37
C ILE A 75 13.64 -10.88 -23.73
N THR A 76 13.77 -10.08 -24.80
CA THR A 76 13.31 -10.44 -26.15
C THR A 76 13.87 -11.79 -26.61
N GLU A 77 15.18 -11.99 -26.47
CA GLU A 77 15.81 -13.23 -26.90
C GLU A 77 15.29 -14.45 -26.12
N ASP A 78 15.17 -14.34 -24.80
CA ASP A 78 14.72 -15.43 -23.93
C ASP A 78 13.23 -15.75 -24.16
N TYR A 79 12.37 -14.72 -24.29
CA TYR A 79 10.95 -14.88 -24.61
C TYR A 79 10.75 -15.66 -25.92
N TYR A 80 11.42 -15.25 -27.00
CA TYR A 80 11.27 -15.91 -28.31
C TYR A 80 11.90 -17.31 -28.39
N LYS A 81 12.77 -17.69 -27.44
CA LYS A 81 13.22 -19.08 -27.30
C LYS A 81 12.12 -19.95 -26.67
N LEU A 82 11.39 -19.42 -25.69
CA LEU A 82 10.36 -20.15 -24.95
C LEU A 82 9.06 -20.32 -25.76
N VAL A 83 8.58 -19.25 -26.42
CA VAL A 83 7.31 -19.27 -27.17
C VAL A 83 7.32 -20.27 -28.35
N LYS A 84 8.50 -20.68 -28.82
CA LYS A 84 8.62 -21.72 -29.86
C LYS A 84 8.14 -23.10 -29.41
N GLY A 85 8.03 -23.32 -28.10
CA GLY A 85 7.62 -24.59 -27.52
C GLY A 85 6.38 -24.50 -26.62
N SER A 86 5.72 -23.34 -26.52
CA SER A 86 4.59 -23.10 -25.60
C SER A 86 3.75 -21.92 -26.08
N ASP A 87 2.50 -21.82 -25.63
CA ASP A 87 1.71 -20.61 -25.87
C ASP A 87 2.26 -19.40 -25.09
N GLU A 88 1.85 -18.21 -25.48
CA GLU A 88 2.32 -16.95 -24.90
C GLU A 88 1.97 -16.82 -23.41
N THR A 89 0.78 -17.30 -23.01
CA THR A 89 0.33 -17.20 -21.61
C THR A 89 1.20 -18.06 -20.71
N THR A 90 1.42 -19.31 -21.10
CA THR A 90 2.32 -20.23 -20.38
C THR A 90 3.75 -19.71 -20.34
N THR A 91 4.23 -19.13 -21.44
CA THR A 91 5.58 -18.53 -21.50
C THR A 91 5.72 -17.37 -20.52
N ILE A 92 4.75 -16.46 -20.47
CA ILE A 92 4.76 -15.32 -19.54
C ILE A 92 4.70 -15.81 -18.09
N GLN A 93 3.85 -16.78 -17.77
CA GLN A 93 3.79 -17.37 -16.43
C GLN A 93 5.15 -17.96 -16.01
N MET A 94 5.79 -18.73 -16.89
CA MET A 94 7.12 -19.29 -16.62
C MET A 94 8.17 -18.20 -16.35
N ILE A 95 8.13 -17.09 -17.10
CA ILE A 95 9.03 -15.95 -16.90
C ILE A 95 8.77 -15.31 -15.53
N GLN A 96 7.51 -15.08 -15.18
CA GLN A 96 7.13 -14.47 -13.90
C GLN A 96 7.50 -15.35 -12.70
N GLU A 97 7.33 -16.67 -12.81
CA GLU A 97 7.71 -17.64 -11.76
C GLU A 97 9.22 -17.78 -11.58
N ASN A 98 10.01 -17.51 -12.62
CA ASN A 98 11.47 -17.68 -12.62
C ASN A 98 12.18 -16.34 -12.93
N VAL A 99 11.64 -15.23 -12.40
CA VAL A 99 12.04 -13.86 -12.76
C VAL A 99 13.56 -13.61 -12.73
N ALA A 100 14.26 -14.21 -11.76
CA ALA A 100 15.70 -14.03 -11.58
C ALA A 100 16.53 -14.47 -12.79
N ASP A 101 16.06 -15.46 -13.56
CA ASP A 101 16.77 -16.02 -14.72
C ASP A 101 16.77 -15.08 -15.93
N TYR A 102 15.91 -14.05 -15.92
CA TYR A 102 15.67 -13.15 -17.05
C TYR A 102 16.15 -11.71 -16.81
N GLN A 103 16.75 -11.43 -15.65
CA GLN A 103 17.23 -10.08 -15.27
C GLN A 103 18.64 -9.77 -15.79
N LYS A 104 18.88 -9.97 -17.10
CA LYS A 104 20.23 -9.90 -17.70
C LYS A 104 20.57 -8.55 -18.34
N ILE A 105 19.63 -8.00 -19.13
CA ILE A 105 19.85 -6.79 -19.94
C ILE A 105 18.99 -5.67 -19.39
N ILE A 106 19.57 -4.79 -18.58
CA ILE A 106 18.86 -3.61 -18.06
C ILE A 106 18.74 -2.57 -19.17
N ARG A 107 17.53 -2.04 -19.38
CA ARG A 107 17.26 -0.89 -20.26
C ARG A 107 17.21 0.40 -19.47
N GLU A 108 16.33 0.45 -18.48
CA GLU A 108 16.15 1.61 -17.63
C GLU A 108 15.80 1.19 -16.20
N GLN A 109 16.02 2.09 -15.26
CA GLN A 109 15.61 1.94 -13.87
C GLN A 109 15.32 3.30 -13.23
N GLY A 110 14.48 3.32 -12.22
CA GLY A 110 14.23 4.53 -11.45
C GLY A 110 13.25 4.31 -10.30
N LEU A 111 12.96 5.39 -9.57
CA LEU A 111 12.04 5.41 -8.45
C LEU A 111 10.76 6.17 -8.82
N THR A 112 9.63 5.75 -8.25
CA THR A 112 8.37 6.49 -8.36
C THR A 112 8.45 7.84 -7.62
N ASP A 113 7.79 8.85 -8.19
CA ASP A 113 7.65 10.18 -7.62
C ASP A 113 6.57 10.26 -6.51
N GLU A 114 6.33 11.45 -5.98
CA GLU A 114 5.30 11.70 -4.95
C GLU A 114 3.87 11.32 -5.36
N LYS A 115 3.61 11.19 -6.67
CA LYS A 115 2.33 10.74 -7.23
C LYS A 115 2.34 9.24 -7.53
N GLY A 116 3.35 8.51 -7.06
CA GLY A 116 3.53 7.09 -7.32
C GLY A 116 3.81 6.78 -8.78
N THR A 117 4.29 7.76 -9.56
CA THR A 117 4.48 7.62 -11.00
C THR A 117 5.95 7.53 -11.36
N ILE A 118 6.29 6.68 -12.33
CA ILE A 118 7.56 6.73 -13.05
C ILE A 118 7.33 6.55 -14.54
N LYS A 119 8.04 7.33 -15.35
CA LYS A 119 7.99 7.24 -16.81
C LYS A 119 9.35 6.83 -17.36
N PHE A 120 9.35 5.75 -18.13
CA PHE A 120 10.47 5.28 -18.95
C PHE A 120 10.16 5.67 -20.41
N THR A 121 11.08 6.40 -21.04
CA THR A 121 10.81 7.03 -22.35
C THR A 121 11.71 6.48 -23.43
N GLN A 122 11.20 6.42 -24.66
CA GLN A 122 11.99 6.04 -25.83
C GLN A 122 12.61 4.63 -25.74
N LEU A 123 11.91 3.67 -25.12
CA LEU A 123 12.33 2.28 -25.15
C LEU A 123 12.23 1.74 -26.58
N PRO A 124 13.23 1.02 -27.12
CA PRO A 124 13.17 0.48 -28.47
C PRO A 124 11.96 -0.43 -28.69
N LYS A 125 11.25 -0.29 -29.81
CA LYS A 125 10.18 -1.25 -30.17
C LYS A 125 10.71 -2.57 -30.70
N SER A 126 12.00 -2.63 -31.03
CA SER A 126 12.67 -3.82 -31.53
C SER A 126 13.98 -4.14 -30.81
N SER A 127 14.28 -5.43 -30.69
CA SER A 127 15.52 -5.96 -30.15
C SER A 127 15.89 -7.26 -30.86
N GLY A 128 17.13 -7.38 -31.32
CA GLY A 128 17.58 -8.56 -32.07
C GLY A 128 16.78 -8.85 -33.36
N GLY A 129 16.23 -7.81 -34.01
CA GLY A 129 15.39 -7.95 -35.20
C GLY A 129 14.00 -8.52 -34.95
N LYS A 130 13.54 -8.52 -33.69
CA LYS A 130 12.20 -8.93 -33.27
C LYS A 130 11.53 -7.78 -32.52
N ASN A 131 10.20 -7.85 -32.37
CA ASN A 131 9.52 -6.92 -31.47
C ASN A 131 10.06 -7.11 -30.05
N ALA A 132 10.34 -6.01 -29.36
CA ALA A 132 10.93 -6.08 -28.04
C ALA A 132 9.91 -6.66 -27.03
N VAL A 133 10.44 -7.40 -26.07
CA VAL A 133 9.68 -7.90 -24.92
C VAL A 133 10.39 -7.44 -23.66
N TYR A 134 9.65 -6.75 -22.80
CA TYR A 134 10.15 -6.14 -21.59
C TYR A 134 9.63 -6.83 -20.35
N LEU A 135 10.54 -7.17 -19.43
CA LEU A 135 10.24 -7.62 -18.08
C LEU A 135 10.44 -6.44 -17.12
N ILE A 136 9.43 -6.13 -16.33
CA ILE A 136 9.42 -4.99 -15.43
C ILE A 136 9.29 -5.53 -14.00
N VAL A 137 10.26 -5.18 -13.16
CA VAL A 137 10.38 -5.75 -11.81
C VAL A 137 10.47 -4.63 -10.79
N GLU A 138 9.74 -4.78 -9.69
CA GLU A 138 9.91 -3.96 -8.49
C GLU A 138 11.22 -4.36 -7.78
N THR A 139 12.18 -3.44 -7.74
CA THR A 139 13.55 -3.68 -7.27
C THR A 139 13.92 -2.94 -5.99
N ALA A 140 13.11 -1.95 -5.57
CA ALA A 140 13.27 -1.28 -4.28
C ALA A 140 11.91 -1.01 -3.63
N LEU A 141 11.82 -1.28 -2.32
CA LEU A 141 10.65 -0.99 -1.51
C LEU A 141 10.61 0.48 -1.10
N PRO A 142 9.41 1.05 -0.81
CA PRO A 142 9.28 2.42 -0.36
C PRO A 142 9.85 2.59 1.06
N ASP A 143 9.91 3.84 1.53
CA ASP A 143 10.31 4.16 2.90
C ASP A 143 9.45 3.38 3.93
N PRO A 144 10.04 2.48 4.72
CA PRO A 144 9.32 1.64 5.67
C PRO A 144 8.71 2.44 6.85
N GLU A 145 9.13 3.70 7.06
CA GLU A 145 8.50 4.61 8.03
C GLU A 145 7.21 5.24 7.50
N LYS A 146 6.97 5.18 6.18
CA LYS A 146 5.76 5.70 5.53
C LYS A 146 4.81 4.57 5.12
N VAL A 147 5.33 3.48 4.55
CA VAL A 147 4.54 2.38 4.00
C VAL A 147 5.17 1.05 4.37
N LYS A 148 4.40 0.20 5.04
CA LYS A 148 4.79 -1.18 5.30
C LYS A 148 4.24 -2.08 4.19
N VAL A 149 5.13 -2.58 3.34
CA VAL A 149 4.79 -3.53 2.28
C VAL A 149 4.80 -4.95 2.83
N GLU A 150 3.69 -5.66 2.66
CA GLU A 150 3.55 -7.07 3.00
C GLU A 150 3.75 -7.97 1.78
N LYS A 151 3.32 -7.50 0.60
CA LYS A 151 3.56 -8.15 -0.68
C LYS A 151 3.88 -7.10 -1.74
N ALA A 152 5.02 -7.23 -2.40
CA ALA A 152 5.41 -6.40 -3.54
C ALA A 152 4.60 -6.76 -4.80
N ALA A 153 4.67 -5.91 -5.82
CA ALA A 153 4.01 -6.17 -7.08
C ALA A 153 4.59 -7.40 -7.77
N GLU A 154 3.72 -8.17 -8.42
CA GLU A 154 4.16 -9.25 -9.31
C GLU A 154 4.92 -8.66 -10.51
N PRO A 155 5.97 -9.34 -11.02
CA PRO A 155 6.67 -8.91 -12.23
C PRO A 155 5.71 -8.80 -13.43
N LEU A 156 5.92 -7.78 -14.27
CA LEU A 156 5.09 -7.56 -15.47
C LEU A 156 5.90 -7.90 -16.72
N VAL A 157 5.26 -8.55 -17.69
CA VAL A 157 5.83 -8.76 -19.02
C VAL A 157 5.01 -7.97 -20.04
N VAL A 158 5.69 -7.18 -20.88
CA VAL A 158 5.11 -6.38 -21.95
C VAL A 158 5.73 -6.82 -23.27
N ALA A 159 4.96 -7.53 -24.10
CA ALA A 159 5.36 -7.88 -25.45
C ALA A 159 4.82 -6.84 -26.45
N LEU A 160 5.69 -6.29 -27.30
CA LEU A 160 5.32 -5.27 -28.28
C LEU A 160 4.91 -5.89 -29.63
N PRO A 161 4.14 -5.15 -30.47
CA PRO A 161 3.43 -3.89 -30.17
C PRO A 161 2.31 -4.08 -29.14
N VAL A 162 1.87 -3.00 -28.46
CA VAL A 162 0.70 -3.02 -27.57
C VAL A 162 -0.48 -2.32 -28.25
N TYR A 163 -1.64 -2.97 -28.35
CA TYR A 163 -2.84 -2.43 -28.99
C TYR A 163 -3.88 -2.04 -27.94
N GLU A 164 -4.69 -1.01 -28.25
CA GLU A 164 -5.77 -0.56 -27.37
C GLU A 164 -6.81 -1.66 -27.18
N MET A 165 -7.16 -1.94 -25.93
CA MET A 165 -8.24 -2.87 -25.57
C MET A 165 -9.58 -2.30 -26.05
N SER A 166 -10.42 -3.15 -26.64
CA SER A 166 -11.76 -2.74 -27.05
C SER A 166 -12.67 -2.55 -25.83
N THR A 167 -13.79 -1.85 -26.03
CA THR A 167 -14.76 -1.57 -24.96
C THR A 167 -15.41 -2.81 -24.37
N ASP A 168 -15.31 -3.98 -25.03
CA ASP A 168 -15.82 -5.24 -24.50
C ASP A 168 -14.92 -5.86 -23.43
N GLY A 169 -13.69 -5.34 -23.26
CA GLY A 169 -12.71 -5.81 -22.29
C GLY A 169 -12.21 -7.24 -22.56
N LYS A 170 -12.41 -7.77 -23.77
CA LYS A 170 -12.02 -9.13 -24.19
C LYS A 170 -11.14 -9.16 -25.43
N THR A 171 -11.22 -8.15 -26.30
CA THR A 171 -10.50 -8.08 -27.56
C THR A 171 -9.62 -6.83 -27.67
N TYR A 172 -8.68 -6.84 -28.60
CA TYR A 172 -7.85 -5.68 -28.95
C TYR A 172 -8.32 -5.07 -30.27
N THR A 173 -8.17 -3.76 -30.39
CA THR A 173 -8.35 -3.01 -31.65
C THR A 173 -7.07 -3.05 -32.49
N ASP A 174 -7.11 -2.49 -33.70
CA ASP A 174 -5.91 -2.31 -34.55
C ASP A 174 -5.09 -1.06 -34.19
N LYS A 175 -5.51 -0.31 -33.16
CA LYS A 175 -4.84 0.93 -32.74
C LYS A 175 -3.69 0.62 -31.81
N GLU A 176 -2.47 0.73 -32.32
CA GLU A 176 -1.27 0.60 -31.51
C GLU A 176 -1.16 1.77 -30.52
N LEU A 177 -0.78 1.47 -29.27
CA LEU A 177 -0.50 2.44 -28.23
C LEU A 177 0.93 2.97 -28.36
N ALA A 178 1.09 4.30 -28.38
CA ALA A 178 2.39 4.97 -28.30
C ALA A 178 2.92 5.08 -26.85
N THR A 179 2.07 4.82 -25.87
CA THR A 179 2.43 4.80 -24.45
C THR A 179 1.66 3.69 -23.76
N VAL A 180 2.35 2.88 -22.98
CA VAL A 180 1.77 1.80 -22.18
C VAL A 180 1.73 2.22 -20.73
N HIS A 181 0.52 2.28 -20.17
CA HIS A 181 0.29 2.56 -18.75
C HIS A 181 0.07 1.26 -17.97
N LEU A 182 0.79 1.11 -16.86
CA LEU A 182 0.77 -0.07 -16.00
C LEU A 182 0.48 0.32 -14.55
N TYR A 183 -0.25 -0.52 -13.84
CA TYR A 183 -0.74 -0.27 -12.49
C TYR A 183 -0.31 -1.38 -11.50
N PRO A 184 1.00 -1.56 -11.23
CA PRO A 184 1.50 -2.55 -10.28
C PRO A 184 1.14 -2.22 -8.84
N LYS A 185 0.73 -3.25 -8.09
CA LYS A 185 0.10 -3.11 -6.77
C LYS A 185 0.90 -3.80 -5.68
N ASN A 186 1.10 -3.09 -4.57
CA ASN A 186 1.63 -3.67 -3.34
C ASN A 186 0.48 -3.88 -2.39
N VAL A 187 0.50 -4.99 -1.66
CA VAL A 187 -0.37 -5.18 -0.51
C VAL A 187 0.38 -4.72 0.73
N GLY A 188 -0.23 -3.88 1.55
CA GLY A 188 0.39 -3.32 2.73
C GLY A 188 -0.44 -2.27 3.43
N THR A 189 0.21 -1.51 4.32
CA THR A 189 -0.45 -0.48 5.13
C THR A 189 0.37 0.80 5.17
N ILE A 190 -0.33 1.93 5.27
CA ILE A 190 0.30 3.22 5.56
C ILE A 190 0.69 3.22 7.04
N VAL A 191 1.93 3.59 7.33
CA VAL A 191 2.39 3.76 8.70
C VAL A 191 1.89 5.11 9.18
N GLU A 192 0.83 5.09 9.98
CA GLU A 192 0.45 6.28 10.74
C GLU A 192 1.58 6.59 11.71
N LYS A 193 2.17 7.78 11.59
CA LYS A 193 3.09 8.28 12.62
C LYS A 193 2.34 8.20 13.96
N PRO A 194 2.97 7.68 15.03
CA PRO A 194 2.36 7.75 16.36
C PRO A 194 1.95 9.19 16.60
N VAL A 195 0.65 9.44 16.76
CA VAL A 195 0.19 10.72 17.27
C VAL A 195 0.90 10.86 18.60
N THR A 196 1.87 11.77 18.69
CA THR A 196 2.42 12.16 19.98
C THR A 196 1.19 12.50 20.81
N PRO A 197 0.92 11.79 21.92
CA PRO A 197 -0.27 12.08 22.71
C PRO A 197 -0.25 13.58 22.94
N THR A 198 -1.31 14.28 22.52
CA THR A 198 -1.42 15.70 22.83
C THR A 198 -1.17 15.78 24.32
N LYS A 199 -0.05 16.43 24.70
CA LYS A 199 0.34 16.56 26.09
C LYS A 199 -0.94 16.96 26.83
N PRO A 200 -1.44 16.14 27.78
CA PRO A 200 -2.77 16.32 28.31
C PRO A 200 -2.91 17.79 28.64
N LYS A 201 -3.91 18.45 28.01
CA LYS A 201 -4.12 19.89 28.16
C LYS A 201 -4.04 20.13 29.66
N LYS A 202 -2.96 20.78 30.11
CA LYS A 202 -2.68 20.95 31.53
C LYS A 202 -4.01 21.40 32.12
N PRO A 203 -4.64 20.64 33.04
CA PRO A 203 -5.93 21.05 33.57
C PRO A 203 -5.77 22.51 33.94
N SER A 204 -6.62 23.37 33.37
CA SER A 204 -6.60 24.79 33.70
C SER A 204 -6.54 24.82 35.21
N LYS A 205 -5.41 25.28 35.77
CA LYS A 205 -5.20 25.24 37.22
C LYS A 205 -6.50 25.75 37.83
N PRO A 206 -7.25 24.97 38.62
CA PRO A 206 -8.31 25.58 39.39
C PRO A 206 -7.62 26.73 40.12
N LYS A 207 -8.16 27.95 39.99
CA LYS A 207 -7.66 29.12 40.73
C LYS A 207 -7.39 28.62 42.13
N LYS A 208 -6.12 28.62 42.53
CA LYS A 208 -5.67 28.12 43.83
C LYS A 208 -6.26 29.08 44.85
N ARG A 209 -7.53 28.89 45.23
CA ARG A 209 -8.02 29.36 46.51
C ARG A 209 -7.34 28.42 47.49
N LEU A 210 -6.25 28.92 48.06
CA LEU A 210 -5.67 28.33 49.25
C LEU A 210 -6.85 28.09 50.21
N PRO A 211 -7.03 26.89 50.78
CA PRO A 211 -7.83 26.79 51.98
C PRO A 211 -7.18 27.75 52.99
N GLN A 212 -7.94 28.68 53.53
CA GLN A 212 -7.55 29.37 54.74
C GLN A 212 -7.48 28.31 55.84
N THR A 213 -6.30 27.73 56.06
CA THR A 213 -6.03 26.78 57.15
C THR A 213 -5.73 27.51 58.45
N GLY A 214 -6.59 28.47 58.80
CA GLY A 214 -6.34 29.33 59.94
C GLY A 214 -7.58 30.08 60.39
N GLU A 215 -8.65 29.36 60.73
CA GLU A 215 -9.70 29.86 61.65
C GLU A 215 -10.65 28.73 62.07
N ALA A 216 -10.12 27.69 62.68
CA ALA A 216 -10.89 26.90 63.64
C ALA A 216 -10.92 27.67 64.98
N LYS A 217 -11.56 28.85 64.99
CA LYS A 217 -11.95 29.52 66.23
C LYS A 217 -13.47 29.54 66.30
N SER A 218 -13.98 28.86 67.33
CA SER A 218 -15.29 29.12 67.96
C SER A 218 -16.55 28.41 67.46
N PHE A 219 -16.49 27.12 67.11
CA PHE A 219 -17.72 26.29 67.07
C PHE A 219 -17.77 25.11 68.06
N LEU A 220 -16.64 24.70 68.66
CA LEU A 220 -16.65 23.67 69.72
C LEU A 220 -16.90 24.22 71.15
N GLY A 221 -16.69 25.52 71.39
CA GLY A 221 -16.85 26.11 72.73
C GLY A 221 -18.31 26.29 73.17
N ILE A 222 -19.22 26.58 72.23
CA ILE A 222 -20.63 26.86 72.55
C ILE A 222 -21.39 25.57 72.91
N LEU A 223 -21.09 24.45 72.24
CA LEU A 223 -21.69 23.16 72.58
C LEU A 223 -21.21 22.64 73.95
N GLY A 224 -19.94 22.87 74.30
CA GLY A 224 -19.36 22.44 75.58
C GLY A 224 -19.94 23.19 76.79
N ILE A 225 -20.13 24.51 76.69
CA ILE A 225 -20.72 25.31 77.78
C ILE A 225 -22.21 24.94 78.00
N LEU A 226 -22.94 24.63 76.93
CA LEU A 226 -24.36 24.27 77.01
C LEU A 226 -24.57 22.90 77.69
N LEU A 227 -23.66 21.94 77.48
CA LEU A 227 -23.68 20.64 78.17
C LEU A 227 -23.31 20.74 79.66
N ILE A 228 -22.37 21.62 80.04
CA ILE A 228 -22.01 21.81 81.45
C ILE A 228 -23.16 22.51 82.19
N GLY A 229 -23.82 23.50 81.57
CA GLY A 229 -24.98 24.17 82.16
C GLY A 229 -26.14 23.23 82.47
N THR A 230 -26.47 22.31 81.57
CA THR A 230 -27.56 21.34 81.78
C THR A 230 -27.23 20.31 82.86
N ALA A 231 -25.97 19.85 82.94
CA ALA A 231 -25.52 18.95 84.00
C ALA A 231 -25.62 19.57 85.40
N ILE A 232 -25.25 20.86 85.55
CA ILE A 232 -25.35 21.57 86.84
C ILE A 232 -26.83 21.75 87.25
N ILE A 233 -27.72 22.08 86.31
CA ILE A 233 -29.16 22.22 86.61
C ILE A 233 -29.78 20.89 87.04
N LEU A 234 -29.44 19.79 86.36
CA LEU A 234 -29.93 18.46 86.73
C LEU A 234 -29.37 18.00 88.08
N TRP A 235 -28.08 18.26 88.36
CA TRP A 235 -27.49 17.92 89.65
C TRP A 235 -28.11 18.72 90.80
N ARG A 236 -28.35 20.03 90.62
CA ARG A 236 -28.98 20.87 91.65
C ARG A 236 -30.43 20.45 91.91
N LYS A 237 -31.18 20.07 90.87
CA LYS A 237 -32.56 19.54 91.00
C LYS A 237 -32.60 18.15 91.66
N TYR A 238 -31.58 17.33 91.44
CA TYR A 238 -31.45 16.02 92.10
C TYR A 238 -31.04 16.16 93.58
N SER A 239 -30.08 17.04 93.90
CA SER A 239 -29.61 17.27 95.28
C SER A 239 -30.68 17.88 96.20
N VAL A 240 -31.56 18.72 95.67
CA VAL A 240 -32.70 19.30 96.44
C VAL A 240 -33.81 18.27 96.70
N ARG A 241 -33.87 17.17 95.93
CA ARG A 241 -34.89 16.13 96.11
C ARG A 241 -34.48 14.99 97.03
N ASN A 242 -33.19 14.91 97.38
CA ASN A 242 -32.58 13.84 98.17
C ASN A 242 -31.91 14.33 99.48
N ASN A 243 -32.24 15.55 99.91
CA ASN A 243 -32.03 16.08 101.26
C ASN A 243 -33.39 16.47 101.84
#